data_AF-A0A838IJ09-F1
#
_entry.id   AF-A0A838IJ09-F1
#
_cell.length_a   1.000
_cell.length_b   1.000
_cell.length_c   1.000
_cell.angle_alpha   90.00
_cell.angle_beta   90.00
_cell.angle_gamma   90.00
#
_symmetry.space_group_name_H-M   'P 1'
#
loop_
_entity.id
_entity.type
_entity.pdbx_description
1 polymer ?
#
loop_
_entity_poly.entity_id
_entity_poly.type
_entity_poly.pdbx_seq_one_letter_code
_entity_poly.pdbx_strand_id
1 'polypeptide(L)'
;MEVKWNDHTLKVTGSWAGRWLYLAPDYELWLDDQRLDRSGGPRVRPRLEAVYEDASGELHHIEADLVSIVGIRPLCEISVEGNLLAAENVRVQNLLNPLLIMVIAFSTVVMLYVGPEVLRGFL
;
A
#
# COMPACT_ATOMS: atom_id res chain seq x y z
N MET A 1 -5.85 -1.23 -8.57
CA MET A 1 -5.69 -0.89 -9.99
C MET A 1 -5.62 -2.20 -10.74
N GLU A 2 -6.34 -2.31 -11.84
CA GLU A 2 -6.37 -3.52 -12.65
C GLU A 2 -6.22 -3.08 -14.12
N VAL A 3 -5.27 -3.65 -14.83
CA VAL A 3 -5.00 -3.35 -16.24
C VAL A 3 -4.84 -4.67 -17.00
N LYS A 4 -5.43 -4.74 -18.19
CA LYS A 4 -5.24 -5.87 -19.10
C LYS A 4 -3.98 -5.66 -19.91
N TRP A 5 -3.14 -6.68 -19.96
CA TRP A 5 -1.94 -6.73 -20.78
C TRP A 5 -1.90 -8.08 -21.48
N ASN A 6 -1.97 -8.07 -22.82
CA ASN A 6 -2.20 -9.26 -23.64
C ASN A 6 -3.44 -10.04 -23.15
N ASP A 7 -3.29 -11.34 -22.87
CA ASP A 7 -4.33 -12.21 -22.30
C ASP A 7 -4.29 -12.27 -20.76
N HIS A 8 -3.42 -11.48 -20.13
CA HIS A 8 -3.21 -11.45 -18.68
C HIS A 8 -3.85 -10.22 -18.04
N THR A 9 -4.21 -10.36 -16.76
CA THR A 9 -4.68 -9.24 -15.93
C THR A 9 -3.64 -8.91 -14.87
N LEU A 10 -3.04 -7.73 -15.00
CA LEU A 10 -2.15 -7.15 -14.01
C LEU A 10 -2.97 -6.40 -12.97
N LYS A 11 -2.73 -6.71 -11.70
CA LYS A 11 -3.46 -6.12 -10.57
C LYS A 11 -2.50 -5.66 -9.50
N VAL A 12 -2.65 -4.38 -9.13
CA VAL A 12 -1.94 -3.78 -8.00
C VAL A 12 -2.94 -3.43 -6.92
N THR A 13 -2.67 -3.95 -5.72
CA THR A 13 -3.51 -3.70 -4.53
C THR A 13 -2.66 -3.19 -3.37
N GLY A 14 -3.30 -2.42 -2.47
CA GLY A 14 -2.67 -1.98 -1.23
C GLY A 14 -3.49 -2.38 0.00
N SER A 15 -2.82 -2.62 1.13
CA SER A 15 -3.46 -2.96 2.40
C SER A 15 -2.73 -2.36 3.60
N TRP A 16 -3.50 -1.78 4.53
CA TRP A 16 -3.04 -1.30 5.82
C TRP A 16 -3.05 -2.38 6.92
N ALA A 17 -3.42 -3.62 6.61
CA ALA A 17 -3.61 -4.68 7.61
C ALA A 17 -2.31 -5.04 8.36
N GLY A 18 -1.18 -5.15 7.64
CA GLY A 18 0.05 -5.70 8.19
C GLY A 18 1.04 -4.70 8.81
N ARG A 19 1.01 -3.42 8.41
CA ARG A 19 2.09 -2.46 8.68
C ARG A 19 1.65 -1.09 9.18
N TRP A 20 0.48 -1.03 9.81
CA TRP A 20 -0.04 0.19 10.45
C TRP A 20 0.95 0.83 11.44
N LEU A 21 1.79 0.03 12.13
CA LEU A 21 2.83 0.53 13.05
C LEU A 21 3.82 1.48 12.37
N TYR A 22 4.08 1.27 11.08
CA TYR A 22 5.04 2.03 10.30
C TYR A 22 4.38 3.18 9.52
N LEU A 23 3.10 3.44 9.76
CA LEU A 23 2.31 4.43 9.01
C LEU A 23 2.45 4.27 7.49
N ALA A 24 2.57 3.03 7.03
CA ALA A 24 2.68 2.72 5.61
C ALA A 24 1.86 1.47 5.26
N PRO A 25 1.17 1.47 4.11
CA PRO A 25 0.51 0.28 3.60
C PRO A 25 1.53 -0.66 2.95
N ASP A 26 1.14 -1.93 2.84
CA ASP A 26 1.79 -2.89 1.95
C ASP A 26 1.13 -2.86 0.58
N TYR A 27 1.92 -3.05 -0.47
CA TYR A 27 1.47 -3.16 -1.85
C TYR A 27 1.86 -4.52 -2.40
N GLU A 28 1.01 -5.05 -3.26
CA GLU A 28 1.21 -6.35 -3.90
C GLU A 28 0.90 -6.25 -5.39
N LEU A 29 1.77 -6.87 -6.19
CA LEU A 29 1.63 -7.06 -7.63
C LEU A 29 1.12 -8.47 -7.90
N TRP A 30 0.04 -8.57 -8.68
CA TRP A 30 -0.62 -9.80 -9.04
C TRP A 30 -0.74 -9.90 -10.57
N LEU A 31 -0.57 -11.10 -11.10
CA LEU A 31 -0.80 -11.48 -12.49
C LEU A 31 -1.72 -12.70 -12.48
N ASP A 32 -2.92 -12.59 -13.07
CA ASP A 32 -3.90 -13.68 -13.13
C ASP A 32 -4.16 -14.39 -11.79
N ASP A 33 -4.39 -13.59 -10.75
CA ASP A 33 -4.59 -14.05 -9.36
C ASP A 33 -3.37 -14.76 -8.72
N GLN A 34 -2.21 -14.75 -9.37
CA GLN A 34 -0.93 -15.13 -8.77
C GLN A 34 -0.17 -13.89 -8.29
N ARG A 35 0.20 -13.88 -7.01
CA ARG A 35 1.05 -12.82 -6.46
C ARG A 35 2.49 -12.99 -6.95
N LEU A 36 3.00 -11.99 -7.65
CA LEU A 36 4.37 -11.97 -8.17
C LEU A 36 5.34 -11.30 -7.19
N ASP A 37 4.96 -10.14 -6.65
CA ASP A 37 5.83 -9.37 -5.77
C ASP A 37 5.03 -8.65 -4.67
N ARG A 38 5.72 -8.31 -3.59
CA ARG A 38 5.20 -7.53 -2.46
C ARG A 38 6.25 -6.54 -1.98
N SER A 39 5.85 -5.28 -1.91
CA SER A 39 6.69 -4.17 -1.48
C SER A 39 5.94 -3.31 -0.47
N GLY A 40 6.63 -2.84 0.55
CA GLY A 40 6.02 -1.99 1.57
C GLY A 40 7.03 -1.35 2.50
N GLY A 41 6.53 -0.50 3.39
CA GLY A 41 7.32 0.26 4.37
C GLY A 41 7.20 1.76 4.13
N PRO A 42 7.84 2.59 4.98
CA PRO A 42 7.76 4.06 4.90
C PRO A 42 8.59 4.59 3.74
N ARG A 43 8.31 4.12 2.52
CA ARG A 43 8.93 4.56 1.27
C ARG A 43 7.95 5.47 0.55
N VAL A 44 8.43 6.64 0.13
CA VAL A 44 7.66 7.61 -0.66
C VAL A 44 7.32 7.05 -2.05
N ARG A 45 8.21 6.21 -2.58
CA ARG A 45 8.06 5.53 -3.87
C ARG A 45 8.32 4.03 -3.73
N PRO A 46 7.33 3.24 -3.29
CA PRO A 46 7.43 1.79 -3.36
C PRO A 46 7.42 1.36 -4.83
N ARG A 47 8.38 0.52 -5.19
CA ARG A 47 8.49 -0.13 -6.49
C ARG A 47 8.23 -1.62 -6.31
N LEU A 48 7.47 -2.20 -7.23
CA LEU A 48 7.20 -3.63 -7.37
C LEU A 48 7.78 -4.07 -8.71
N GLU A 49 8.52 -5.17 -8.72
CA GLU A 49 9.20 -5.66 -9.91
C GLU A 49 8.98 -7.16 -10.04
N ALA A 50 8.64 -7.61 -11.23
CA ALA A 50 8.51 -9.03 -11.53
C ALA A 50 8.99 -9.33 -12.95
N VAL A 51 9.63 -10.46 -13.12
CA VAL A 51 9.96 -11.01 -14.43
C VAL A 51 9.03 -12.19 -14.68
N TYR A 52 8.32 -12.14 -15.80
CA TYR A 52 7.40 -13.19 -16.23
C TYR A 52 7.94 -13.84 -17.51
N GLU A 53 7.89 -15.16 -17.59
CA GLU A 53 8.27 -15.93 -18.78
C GLU A 53 7.00 -16.39 -19.49
N ASP A 54 6.85 -16.04 -20.77
CA ASP A 54 5.70 -16.43 -21.57
C ASP A 54 5.80 -17.90 -22.07
N ALA A 55 4.76 -18.38 -22.76
CA ALA A 55 4.76 -19.73 -23.34
C ALA A 55 5.76 -19.91 -24.50
N SER A 56 6.28 -18.82 -25.04
CA SER A 56 7.28 -18.77 -26.11
C SER A 56 8.72 -18.75 -25.57
N GLY A 57 8.90 -18.60 -24.26
CA GLY A 57 10.20 -18.44 -23.58
C GLY A 57 10.73 -17.00 -23.58
N GLU A 58 9.92 -16.00 -23.93
CA GLU A 58 10.25 -14.59 -23.82
C GLU A 58 10.07 -14.09 -22.38
N LEU A 59 11.07 -13.35 -21.89
CA LEU A 59 11.08 -12.77 -20.55
C LEU A 59 10.56 -11.34 -20.60
N HIS A 60 9.40 -11.11 -20.02
CA HIS A 60 8.80 -9.79 -19.88
C HIS A 60 9.07 -9.23 -18.48
N HIS A 61 9.69 -8.05 -18.43
CA HIS A 61 9.90 -7.33 -17.18
C HIS A 61 8.71 -6.40 -16.91
N ILE A 62 7.99 -6.67 -15.82
CA ILE A 62 6.86 -5.89 -15.32
C ILE A 62 7.35 -5.03 -14.16
N GLU A 63 7.13 -3.72 -14.26
CA GLU A 63 7.44 -2.76 -13.20
C GLU A 63 6.16 -2.03 -12.80
N ALA A 64 5.94 -1.87 -11.50
CA ALA A 64 4.87 -1.06 -10.96
C ALA A 64 5.44 -0.07 -9.95
N ASP A 65 5.50 1.19 -10.36
CA ASP A 65 5.96 2.30 -9.55
C ASP A 65 4.78 2.97 -8.87
N LEU A 66 4.80 3.00 -7.54
CA LEU A 66 3.81 3.70 -6.75
C LEU A 66 4.37 5.04 -6.27
N VAL A 67 3.54 6.07 -6.30
CA VAL A 67 3.84 7.37 -5.72
C VAL A 67 2.83 7.65 -4.62
N SER A 68 3.29 7.64 -3.36
CA SER A 68 2.43 7.90 -2.21
C SER A 68 3.11 8.73 -1.13
N ILE A 69 2.41 9.76 -0.66
CA ILE A 69 2.81 10.52 0.53
C ILE A 69 2.09 9.99 1.79
N VAL A 70 0.82 9.57 1.65
CA VAL A 70 -0.05 9.23 2.80
C VAL A 70 -0.66 7.82 2.70
N GLY A 71 -0.38 7.05 1.64
CA GLY A 71 -0.82 5.65 1.54
C GLY A 71 -2.34 5.43 1.43
N ILE A 72 -3.13 6.48 1.20
CA ILE A 72 -4.61 6.38 1.10
C ILE A 72 -5.05 6.02 -0.33
N ARG A 73 -4.48 6.73 -1.31
CA ARG A 73 -4.72 6.56 -2.75
C ARG A 73 -3.44 6.91 -3.51
N PRO A 74 -2.41 6.06 -3.49
CA PRO A 74 -1.24 6.28 -4.32
C PRO A 74 -1.61 6.22 -5.80
N LEU A 75 -0.96 7.06 -6.59
CA LEU A 75 -0.89 6.86 -8.03
C LEU A 75 0.05 5.69 -8.29
N CYS A 76 -0.33 4.76 -9.15
CA CYS A 76 0.51 3.66 -9.59
C CYS A 76 0.64 3.72 -11.11
N GLU A 77 1.87 3.67 -11.57
CA GLU A 77 2.25 3.57 -12.96
C GLU A 77 2.73 2.13 -13.20
N ILE A 78 2.09 1.43 -14.13
CA ILE A 78 2.46 0.07 -14.52
C ILE A 78 3.12 0.15 -15.89
N SER A 79 4.35 -0.33 -15.99
CA SER A 79 5.10 -0.43 -17.23
C SER A 79 5.53 -1.88 -17.48
N VAL A 80 5.56 -2.27 -18.75
CA VAL A 80 6.12 -3.54 -19.19
C VAL A 80 7.20 -3.23 -20.21
N GLU A 81 8.41 -3.71 -19.96
CA GLU A 81 9.60 -3.45 -20.78
C GLU A 81 9.84 -1.95 -21.04
N GLY A 82 9.53 -1.12 -20.05
CA GLY A 82 9.65 0.35 -20.15
C GLY A 82 8.51 1.04 -20.89
N ASN A 83 7.53 0.32 -21.42
CA ASN A 83 6.32 0.91 -22.00
C ASN A 83 5.24 1.07 -20.95
N LEU A 84 4.80 2.31 -20.70
CA LEU A 84 3.71 2.61 -19.77
C LEU A 84 2.39 2.06 -20.31
N LEU A 85 1.78 1.13 -19.58
CA LEU A 85 0.49 0.55 -19.92
C LEU A 85 -0.66 1.38 -19.35
N ALA A 86 -0.55 1.75 -18.07
CA ALA A 86 -1.58 2.52 -17.37
C ALA A 86 -1.01 3.27 -16.18
N ALA A 87 -1.68 4.36 -15.83
CA ALA A 87 -1.39 5.17 -14.64
C ALA A 87 -2.70 5.48 -13.92
N GLU A 88 -2.96 4.78 -12.80
CA GLU A 88 -4.21 4.96 -12.04
C GLU A 88 -4.01 4.91 -10.53
N ASN A 89 -5.01 5.39 -9.80
CA ASN A 89 -4.99 5.35 -8.34
C ASN A 89 -5.27 3.93 -7.82
N VAL A 90 -4.40 3.42 -6.95
CA VAL A 90 -4.64 2.16 -6.26
C VAL A 90 -5.55 2.40 -5.06
N ARG A 91 -6.61 1.59 -4.95
CA ARG A 91 -7.43 1.55 -3.74
C ARG A 91 -6.70 0.75 -2.66
N VAL A 92 -6.41 1.41 -1.54
CA VAL A 92 -5.78 0.79 -0.37
C VAL A 92 -6.88 0.40 0.62
N GLN A 93 -6.86 -0.85 1.07
CA GLN A 93 -7.84 -1.41 2.00
C GLN A 93 -7.39 -1.26 3.47
N ASN A 94 -8.31 -1.49 4.42
CA ASN A 94 -8.05 -1.53 5.86
C ASN A 94 -7.58 -0.20 6.51
N LEU A 95 -8.03 0.94 5.98
CA LEU A 95 -7.71 2.28 6.51
C LEU A 95 -8.18 2.51 7.97
N LEU A 96 -9.09 1.67 8.49
CA LEU A 96 -9.57 1.78 9.87
C LEU A 96 -8.45 1.55 10.90
N ASN A 97 -7.48 0.69 10.59
CA ASN A 97 -6.39 0.33 11.49
C ASN A 97 -5.48 1.53 11.86
N PRO A 98 -4.93 2.30 10.90
CA PRO A 98 -4.16 3.49 11.24
C PRO A 98 -4.99 4.56 11.94
N LEU A 99 -6.29 4.70 11.61
CA LEU A 99 -7.18 5.66 12.27
C LEU A 99 -7.37 5.33 13.76
N LEU A 100 -7.67 4.06 14.08
CA LEU A 100 -7.84 3.59 15.45
C LEU A 100 -6.62 3.89 16.33
N ILE A 101 -5.43 3.85 15.74
CA ILE A 101 -4.20 4.11 16.50
C ILE A 101 -3.94 5.57 16.73
N MET A 102 -4.24 6.42 15.75
CA MET A 102 -4.21 7.86 16.03
C MET A 102 -5.16 8.21 17.18
N VAL A 103 -6.33 7.56 17.26
CA VAL A 103 -7.25 7.71 18.39
C VAL A 103 -6.61 7.19 19.68
N ILE A 104 -6.07 5.96 19.71
CA ILE A 104 -5.43 5.40 20.92
C ILE A 104 -4.26 6.25 21.39
N ALA A 105 -3.39 6.69 20.47
CA ALA A 105 -2.23 7.54 20.78
C ALA A 105 -2.69 8.89 21.33
N PHE A 106 -3.67 9.53 20.69
CA PHE A 106 -4.24 10.79 21.17
C PHE A 106 -4.89 10.63 22.55
N SER A 107 -5.72 9.60 22.75
CA SER A 107 -6.33 9.31 24.04
C SER A 107 -5.30 9.04 25.14
N THR A 108 -4.20 8.35 24.81
CA THR A 108 -3.10 8.09 25.75
C THR A 108 -2.39 9.38 26.13
N VAL A 109 -2.11 10.26 25.16
CA VAL A 109 -1.51 11.58 25.41
C VAL A 109 -2.43 12.44 26.27
N VAL A 110 -3.74 12.44 25.99
CA VAL A 110 -4.72 13.17 26.80
C VAL A 110 -4.76 12.62 28.22
N MET A 111 -4.78 11.31 28.43
CA MET A 111 -4.74 10.71 29.77
C MET A 111 -3.46 11.08 30.54
N LEU A 112 -2.30 11.06 29.87
CA LEU A 112 -1.02 11.46 30.46
C LEU A 112 -0.99 12.94 30.82
N TYR A 113 -1.55 13.80 29.97
CA TYR A 113 -1.55 15.26 30.16
C TYR A 113 -2.59 15.75 31.17
N VAL A 114 -3.79 15.18 31.12
CA VAL A 114 -4.89 15.51 32.05
C VAL A 114 -4.60 14.93 33.45
N GLY A 115 -3.88 13.81 33.53
CA GLY A 115 -3.39 13.24 34.78
C GLY A 115 -4.48 12.87 35.80
N PRO A 116 -4.11 12.25 36.92
CA PRO A 116 -5.02 11.99 38.03
C PRO A 116 -5.45 13.26 38.78
N GLU A 117 -4.84 14.42 38.49
CA GLU A 117 -5.15 15.68 39.17
C GLU A 117 -6.53 16.24 38.81
N VAL A 118 -6.98 16.10 37.55
CA VAL A 118 -8.35 16.49 37.18
C VAL A 118 -9.39 15.57 37.83
N LEU A 119 -9.09 14.27 37.98
CA LEU A 119 -9.93 13.32 38.73
C LEU A 119 -10.00 13.64 40.23
N ARG A 120 -8.93 14.20 40.82
CA ARG A 120 -8.94 14.67 42.22
C ARG A 120 -9.67 15.99 42.42
N GLY A 121 -9.86 16.80 41.38
CA GLY A 121 -10.65 18.03 41.45
C GLY A 121 -12.17 17.80 41.42
N PHE A 122 -12.62 16.59 41.08
CA PHE A 122 -14.03 16.19 41.02
C PHE A 122 -14.46 15.26 42.17
N LEU A 123 -13.55 14.90 43.09
CA LEU A 123 -13.80 14.16 44.34
C LEU A 123 -13.70 15.11 45.52
#